data_AF-A0A926WF79-F1
#
_entry.id   AF-A0A926WF79-F1
#
_cell.length_a   1.000
_cell.length_b   1.000
_cell.length_c   1.000
_cell.angle_alpha   90.00
_cell.angle_beta   90.00
_cell.angle_gamma   90.00
#
_symmetry.space_group_name_H-M   'P 1'
#
loop_
_entity.id
_entity.type
_entity.pdbx_description
1 polymer ?
#
loop_
_entity_poly.entity_id
_entity_poly.type
_entity_poly.pdbx_seq_one_letter_code
_entity_poly.pdbx_strand_id
1 'polypeptide(L)'
;MGNIELVIIIQNRCLETWFLGNRKIYTRNPHDNPLLEYTRYYDVSIDCPELMGQYQNFNTHAQFHEAYLKELFRAKNINYSKRNPGDVIKLFYLEQLLDRIEYENTHLPTFSKFIEFCNMIKSKLS
;
A
#
# COMPACT_ATOMS: atom_id res chain seq x y z
N MET A 1 -38.13 11.83 -0.20
CA MET A 1 -37.05 11.80 -1.22
C MET A 1 -35.84 11.19 -0.57
N GLY A 2 -35.24 10.16 -1.18
CA GLY A 2 -34.06 9.49 -0.64
C GLY A 2 -32.84 10.40 -0.73
N ASN A 3 -32.18 10.65 0.40
CA ASN A 3 -30.92 11.38 0.43
C ASN A 3 -29.81 10.49 -0.13
N ILE A 4 -29.44 10.71 -1.39
CA ILE A 4 -28.27 10.10 -2.01
C ILE A 4 -27.14 11.13 -1.96
N GLU A 5 -26.01 10.72 -1.39
CA GLU A 5 -24.80 11.54 -1.30
C GLU A 5 -23.70 10.89 -2.14
N LEU A 6 -23.08 11.67 -3.03
CA LEU A 6 -21.91 11.24 -3.80
C LEU A 6 -20.64 11.68 -3.06
N VAL A 7 -19.80 10.72 -2.68
CA VAL A 7 -18.51 10.99 -2.03
C VAL A 7 -17.38 10.54 -2.97
N ILE A 8 -16.43 11.43 -3.24
CA ILE A 8 -15.27 11.15 -4.09
C ILE A 8 -14.08 10.81 -3.20
N ILE A 9 -13.53 9.61 -3.38
CA ILE A 9 -12.33 9.16 -2.68
C ILE A 9 -11.21 9.06 -3.72
N ILE A 10 -10.21 9.92 -3.59
CA ILE A 10 -9.06 9.95 -4.49
C ILE A 10 -8.03 8.95 -3.97
N GLN A 11 -7.61 8.00 -4.79
CA GLN A 11 -6.49 7.11 -4.52
C GLN A 11 -5.21 7.68 -5.15
N ASN A 12 -4.17 7.91 -4.33
CA ASN A 12 -2.84 8.31 -4.81
C ASN A 12 -1.81 7.23 -4.39
N ARG A 13 -1.29 6.38 -5.26
CA ARG A 13 -1.45 6.28 -6.72
C ARG A 13 -2.30 5.08 -7.15
N CYS A 14 -2.08 3.91 -6.54
CA CYS A 14 -2.77 2.65 -6.84
C CYS A 14 -2.86 1.77 -5.58
N LEU A 15 -3.61 0.67 -5.61
CA LEU A 15 -3.74 -0.24 -4.46
C LEU A 15 -2.39 -0.79 -3.98
N GLU A 16 -1.48 -1.11 -4.89
CA GLU A 16 -0.14 -1.59 -4.55
C GLU A 16 0.65 -0.55 -3.75
N THR A 17 0.36 0.75 -3.95
CA THR A 17 0.94 1.83 -3.13
C THR A 17 0.51 1.70 -1.67
N TRP A 18 -0.77 1.43 -1.44
CA TRP A 18 -1.27 1.19 -0.08
C TRP A 18 -0.69 -0.11 0.49
N PHE A 19 -0.57 -1.17 -0.31
CA PHE A 19 -0.02 -2.44 0.15
C PHE A 19 1.45 -2.32 0.59
N LEU A 20 2.26 -1.54 -0.13
CA LEU A 20 3.62 -1.18 0.29
C LEU A 20 3.68 -0.46 1.66
N GLY A 21 2.52 0.00 2.15
CA GLY A 21 2.34 0.50 3.51
C GLY A 21 2.69 -0.53 4.60
N ASN A 22 2.56 -1.82 4.35
CA ASN A 22 2.78 -2.84 5.36
C ASN A 22 4.28 -3.01 5.67
N ARG A 23 4.73 -2.48 6.80
CA ARG A 23 6.14 -2.56 7.23
C ARG A 23 6.62 -3.99 7.52
N LYS A 24 5.73 -4.95 7.82
CA LYS A 24 6.11 -6.35 8.14
C LYS A 24 6.55 -7.16 6.93
N ILE A 25 6.07 -6.83 5.73
CA ILE A 25 6.53 -7.51 4.51
C ILE A 25 7.92 -7.04 4.07
N TYR A 26 8.43 -5.95 4.66
CA TYR A 26 9.76 -5.47 4.36
C TYR A 26 10.83 -6.45 4.83
N THR A 27 11.91 -6.54 4.06
CA THR A 27 13.07 -7.37 4.38
C THR A 27 14.23 -6.43 4.69
N ARG A 28 14.77 -6.50 5.92
CA ARG A 28 15.80 -5.57 6.41
C ARG A 28 17.10 -5.62 5.63
N ASN A 29 17.43 -6.78 5.07
CA ASN A 29 18.64 -6.98 4.28
C ASN A 29 18.26 -7.53 2.90
N PRO A 30 17.79 -6.69 1.96
CA PRO A 30 17.59 -7.11 0.60
C PRO A 30 18.96 -7.32 -0.05
N HIS A 31 19.35 -8.58 -0.29
CA HIS A 31 20.63 -8.90 -0.93
C HIS A 31 20.49 -9.09 -2.45
N ASP A 32 19.26 -9.33 -2.92
CA ASP A 32 19.00 -9.67 -4.31
C ASP A 32 18.49 -8.46 -5.10
N ASN A 33 19.02 -8.29 -6.30
CA ASN A 33 18.44 -7.39 -7.30
C ASN A 33 17.17 -8.04 -7.89
N PRO A 34 16.12 -7.25 -8.15
CA PRO A 34 16.11 -5.78 -8.16
C PRO A 34 15.64 -5.13 -6.84
N LEU A 35 15.32 -5.90 -5.80
CA LEU A 35 14.77 -5.38 -4.54
C LEU A 35 15.72 -4.39 -3.83
N LEU A 36 17.03 -4.68 -3.85
CA LEU A 36 18.05 -3.80 -3.29
C LEU A 36 18.06 -2.43 -3.98
N GLU A 37 17.91 -2.39 -5.30
CA GLU A 37 17.87 -1.13 -6.05
C GLU A 37 16.62 -0.31 -5.73
N TYR A 38 15.46 -0.97 -5.68
CA TYR A 38 14.20 -0.31 -5.35
C TYR A 38 14.23 0.31 -3.96
N THR A 39 14.79 -0.42 -3.00
CA THR A 39 15.00 0.02 -1.61
C THR A 39 15.95 1.21 -1.53
N ARG A 40 17.05 1.19 -2.29
CA ARG A 40 17.99 2.33 -2.33
C ARG A 40 17.38 3.58 -2.97
N TYR A 41 16.48 3.38 -3.92
CA TYR A 41 15.75 4.47 -4.55
C TYR A 41 14.69 5.07 -3.61
N TYR A 42 13.95 4.22 -2.89
CA TYR A 42 12.91 4.65 -1.96
C TYR A 42 12.63 3.57 -0.90
N ASP A 43 12.90 3.86 0.38
CA ASP A 43 12.69 2.89 1.46
C ASP A 43 11.26 3.01 2.02
N VAL A 44 10.33 2.18 1.50
CA VAL A 44 8.92 2.18 1.95
C VAL A 44 8.72 1.72 3.40
N SER A 45 9.74 1.15 4.05
CA SER A 45 9.65 0.78 5.46
C SER A 45 9.70 2.03 6.36
N ILE A 46 10.42 3.05 5.92
CA ILE A 46 10.58 4.33 6.61
C ILE A 46 9.63 5.35 6.00
N ASP A 47 9.70 5.56 4.68
CA ASP A 47 9.03 6.64 3.97
C ASP A 47 7.62 6.29 3.50
N CYS A 48 6.76 7.30 3.35
CA CYS A 48 5.37 7.15 2.90
C CYS A 48 5.29 6.64 1.44
N PRO A 49 4.70 5.47 1.16
CA PRO A 49 4.62 4.96 -0.21
C PRO A 49 3.83 5.85 -1.17
N GLU A 50 2.86 6.66 -0.69
CA GLU A 50 2.08 7.57 -1.54
C GLU A 50 2.90 8.74 -2.10
N LEU A 51 4.07 9.00 -1.53
CA LEU A 51 5.04 9.99 -2.01
C LEU A 51 6.11 9.35 -2.92
N MET A 52 6.06 8.03 -3.10
CA MET A 52 7.05 7.31 -3.90
C MET A 52 6.96 7.71 -5.37
N GLY A 53 8.12 8.05 -5.94
CA GLY A 53 8.28 8.42 -7.34
C GLY A 53 8.24 7.22 -8.28
N GLN A 54 8.59 7.44 -9.55
CA GLN A 54 8.71 6.39 -10.57
C GLN A 54 10.18 6.04 -10.76
N TYR A 55 10.53 4.76 -10.61
CA TYR A 55 11.89 4.30 -10.91
C TYR A 55 12.15 4.24 -12.42
N GLN A 56 13.35 4.62 -12.84
CA GLN A 56 13.75 4.88 -14.24
C GLN A 56 13.45 3.76 -15.25
N ASN A 57 13.38 2.50 -14.80
CA ASN A 57 13.13 1.34 -15.66
C ASN A 57 11.63 1.04 -15.90
N PHE A 58 10.73 1.91 -15.44
CA PHE A 58 9.29 1.75 -15.58
C PHE A 58 8.68 2.93 -16.34
N ASN A 59 7.56 2.71 -17.01
CA ASN A 59 6.85 3.77 -17.74
C ASN A 59 5.84 4.51 -16.86
N THR A 60 5.36 3.89 -15.78
CA THR A 60 4.38 4.49 -14.86
C THR A 60 4.68 4.16 -13.39
N HIS A 61 4.21 5.02 -12.48
CA HIS A 61 4.23 4.75 -11.03
C HIS A 61 3.60 3.39 -10.68
N ALA A 62 2.43 3.07 -11.24
CA ALA A 62 1.73 1.84 -10.92
C ALA A 62 2.54 0.58 -11.28
N GLN A 63 3.26 0.60 -12.41
CA GLN A 63 4.13 -0.52 -12.79
C GLN A 63 5.28 -0.69 -11.80
N PHE A 64 5.91 0.42 -11.40
CA PHE A 64 7.00 0.37 -10.42
C PHE A 64 6.51 -0.09 -9.04
N HIS A 65 5.40 0.45 -8.55
CA HIS A 65 4.86 0.12 -7.23
C HIS A 65 4.43 -1.37 -7.18
N GLU A 66 3.83 -1.88 -8.26
CA GLU A 66 3.52 -3.30 -8.40
C GLU A 66 4.77 -4.17 -8.43
N ALA A 67 5.80 -3.77 -9.18
CA ALA A 67 7.06 -4.52 -9.24
C ALA A 67 7.77 -4.54 -7.87
N TYR A 68 7.80 -3.41 -7.16
CA TYR A 68 8.38 -3.35 -5.83
C TYR A 68 7.63 -4.24 -4.85
N LEU A 69 6.30 -4.20 -4.85
CA LEU A 69 5.48 -5.10 -4.02
C LEU A 69 5.76 -6.58 -4.32
N LYS A 70 5.88 -6.95 -5.60
CA LYS A 70 6.21 -8.31 -6.02
C LYS A 70 7.56 -8.77 -5.48
N GLU A 71 8.59 -7.93 -5.55
CA GLU A 71 9.92 -8.29 -5.04
C GLU A 71 9.94 -8.43 -3.51
N LEU A 72 9.21 -7.57 -2.78
CA LEU A 72 9.06 -7.72 -1.33
C LEU A 72 8.38 -9.04 -0.96
N PHE A 73 7.32 -9.40 -1.68
CA PHE A 73 6.64 -10.69 -1.51
C PHE A 73 7.54 -11.87 -1.86
N ARG A 74 8.29 -11.79 -2.96
CA ARG A 74 9.25 -12.82 -3.38
C ARG A 74 10.31 -13.04 -2.31
N ALA A 75 10.83 -11.99 -1.68
CA ALA A 75 11.79 -12.10 -0.58
C ALA A 75 11.22 -12.82 0.66
N LYS A 76 9.90 -12.98 0.78
CA LYS A 76 9.22 -13.77 1.81
C LYS A 76 8.75 -15.15 1.30
N ASN A 77 9.15 -15.55 0.10
CA ASN A 77 8.66 -16.76 -0.60
C ASN A 77 7.14 -16.76 -0.86
N ILE A 78 6.56 -15.57 -1.06
CA ILE A 78 5.15 -15.40 -1.38
C ILE A 78 5.06 -14.84 -2.81
N ASN A 79 4.08 -15.29 -3.58
CA ASN A 79 3.81 -14.74 -4.90
C ASN A 79 2.66 -13.73 -4.83
N TYR A 80 2.86 -12.58 -5.47
CA TYR A 80 1.81 -11.57 -5.66
C TYR A 80 1.45 -11.43 -7.14
N SER A 81 0.15 -11.43 -7.43
CA SER A 81 -0.40 -11.01 -8.71
C SER A 81 -1.81 -10.43 -8.50
N LYS A 82 -2.31 -9.64 -9.45
CA LYS A 82 -3.68 -9.10 -9.35
C LYS A 82 -4.76 -10.20 -9.31
N ARG A 83 -4.48 -11.36 -9.93
CA ARG A 83 -5.38 -12.52 -9.92
C ARG A 83 -5.27 -13.34 -8.64
N ASN A 84 -4.06 -13.43 -8.09
CA ASN A 84 -3.77 -14.13 -6.84
C ASN A 84 -2.99 -13.17 -5.92
N PRO A 85 -3.70 -12.31 -5.17
CA PRO A 85 -3.10 -11.21 -4.43
C PRO A 85 -2.45 -11.66 -3.11
N GLY A 86 -2.53 -12.95 -2.78
CA GLY A 86 -1.81 -13.56 -1.67
C GLY A 86 -2.24 -12.98 -0.33
N ASP A 87 -1.29 -12.44 0.43
CA ASP A 87 -1.53 -12.00 1.80
C ASP A 87 -2.29 -10.67 1.91
N VAL A 88 -2.33 -9.84 0.87
CA VAL A 88 -2.97 -8.51 0.95
C VAL A 88 -4.47 -8.55 1.21
N ILE A 89 -5.11 -9.71 0.98
CA ILE A 89 -6.55 -9.92 1.25
C ILE A 89 -6.83 -10.47 2.66
N LYS A 90 -5.78 -10.78 3.44
CA LYS A 90 -5.92 -11.33 4.78
C LYS A 90 -6.10 -10.20 5.80
N LEU A 91 -6.87 -10.47 6.86
CA LEU A 91 -7.19 -9.48 7.89
C LEU A 91 -5.93 -8.85 8.51
N PHE A 92 -4.93 -9.68 8.83
CA PHE A 92 -3.68 -9.18 9.42
C PHE A 92 -2.99 -8.13 8.54
N TYR A 93 -3.16 -8.19 7.22
CA TYR A 93 -2.53 -7.25 6.31
C TYR A 93 -3.20 -5.88 6.42
N LEU A 94 -4.53 -5.85 6.49
CA LEU A 94 -5.29 -4.64 6.76
C LEU A 94 -4.92 -4.05 8.12
N GLU A 95 -4.83 -4.88 9.17
CA GLU A 95 -4.40 -4.46 10.51
C GLU A 95 -3.04 -3.75 10.46
N GLN A 96 -2.07 -4.26 9.70
CA GLN A 96 -0.77 -3.59 9.56
C GLN A 96 -0.82 -2.24 8.83
N LEU A 97 -1.76 -2.05 7.90
CA LEU A 97 -1.95 -0.75 7.26
C LEU A 97 -2.62 0.25 8.21
N LEU A 98 -3.59 -0.23 9.00
CA LEU A 98 -4.24 0.56 10.06
C LEU A 98 -3.23 0.98 11.13
N ASP A 99 -2.40 0.04 11.61
CA ASP A 99 -1.31 0.32 12.55
C ASP A 99 -0.43 1.46 11.99
N ARG A 100 -0.04 1.39 10.71
CA ARG A 100 0.83 2.41 10.12
C ARG A 100 0.22 3.81 10.13
N ILE A 101 -1.05 3.96 9.74
CA ILE A 101 -1.69 5.29 9.74
C ILE A 101 -1.97 5.81 11.15
N GLU A 102 -2.09 4.92 12.13
CA GLU A 102 -2.24 5.29 13.54
C GLU A 102 -0.90 5.78 14.13
N TYR A 103 0.19 5.06 13.90
CA TYR A 103 1.52 5.43 14.39
C TYR A 103 2.16 6.59 13.61
N GLU A 104 1.86 6.72 12.32
CA GLU A 104 2.44 7.72 11.42
C GLU A 104 1.32 8.46 10.70
N ASN A 105 0.74 9.47 11.35
CA ASN A 105 -0.44 10.18 10.84
C ASN A 105 -0.24 10.91 9.48
N THR A 106 1.00 11.07 9.02
CA THR A 106 1.33 11.62 7.70
C THR A 106 1.45 10.57 6.61
N HIS A 107 1.45 9.28 6.97
CA HIS A 107 1.56 8.18 6.03
C HIS A 107 0.21 7.74 5.49
N LEU A 108 0.21 7.33 4.22
CA LEU A 108 -0.95 6.83 3.48
C LEU A 108 -2.20 7.72 3.61
N PRO A 109 -2.11 9.04 3.38
CA PRO A 109 -3.23 9.94 3.61
C PRO A 109 -4.47 9.61 2.76
N THR A 110 -4.31 9.06 1.54
CA THR A 110 -5.48 8.65 0.74
C THR A 110 -6.13 7.36 1.25
N PHE A 111 -5.33 6.42 1.76
CA PHE A 111 -5.85 5.23 2.45
C PHE A 111 -6.58 5.63 3.74
N SER A 112 -6.00 6.52 4.54
CA SER A 112 -6.61 6.98 5.81
C SER A 112 -7.99 7.60 5.56
N LYS A 113 -8.11 8.49 4.56
CA LYS A 113 -9.42 9.04 4.12
C LYS A 113 -10.42 7.96 3.70
N PHE A 114 -9.96 6.90 3.02
CA PHE A 114 -10.82 5.78 2.66
C PHE A 114 -11.32 5.03 3.91
N ILE A 115 -10.45 4.79 4.90
CA ILE A 115 -10.82 4.13 6.15
C ILE A 115 -11.79 5.00 6.97
N GLU A 116 -11.55 6.30 7.08
CA GLU A 116 -12.46 7.26 7.72
C GLU A 116 -13.86 7.20 7.08
N PHE A 117 -13.93 7.18 5.75
CA PHE A 117 -15.18 7.01 5.03
C PHE A 117 -15.88 5.69 5.37
N CYS A 118 -15.15 4.57 5.34
CA CYS A 118 -15.71 3.26 5.70
C CYS A 118 -16.27 3.25 7.14
N ASN A 119 -15.57 3.86 8.08
CA ASN A 119 -16.01 3.96 9.48
C ASN A 119 -17.25 4.84 9.64
N MET A 120 -17.33 5.97 8.92
CA MET A 120 -18.51 6.82 8.87
C MET A 120 -19.73 6.05 8.32
N ILE A 121 -19.56 5.24 7.26
CA ILE A 121 -20.64 4.42 6.73
C ILE A 121 -21.07 3.38 7.77
N LYS A 122 -20.12 2.69 8.40
CA LYS A 122 -20.41 1.69 9.44
C LYS A 122 -21.21 2.28 10.61
N SER A 123 -20.88 3.48 11.07
CA SER A 123 -21.60 4.14 12.17
C SER A 123 -23.03 4.56 11.80
N LYS A 124 -23.34 4.72 10.50
CA LYS A 124 -24.69 5.02 10.00
C LYS A 124 -25.52 3.76 9.74
N LEU A 125 -24.88 2.59 9.66
CA LEU A 125 -25.52 1.28 9.46
C LEU A 125 -25.78 0.53 10.77
N SER A 126 -25.13 0.93 11.86
CA SER A 126 -25.28 0.36 13.20
C SER A 126 -26.41 1.06 13.94
#